data_AF-A0A423FGP7-F1
#
_entry.id   AF-A0A423FGP7-F1
#
_cell.length_a   1.000
_cell.length_b   1.000
_cell.length_c   1.000
_cell.angle_alpha   90.00
_cell.angle_beta   90.00
_cell.angle_gamma   90.00
#
_symmetry.space_group_name_H-M   'P 1'
#
loop_
_entity.id
_entity.type
_entity.pdbx_description
1 polymer ?
#
loop_
_entity_poly.entity_id
_entity_poly.type
_entity_poly.pdbx_seq_one_letter_code
_entity_poly.pdbx_strand_id
1 'polypeptide(L)'
;MPIPSQPVATAPTVKAEPQSRTEAFAQLRSVVKYFKQTEPYSPVPLLVERAIKWGGYAPGELLNDVIKDNSVVDGIRSVLGTDV
;
A
#
# COMPACT_ATOMS: atom_id res chain seq x y z
N MET A 1 24.44 -8.40 47.11
CA MET A 1 23.21 -8.85 46.43
C MET A 1 23.35 -8.51 44.95
N PRO A 2 23.16 -9.45 44.01
CA PRO A 2 23.10 -9.13 42.59
C PRO A 2 21.78 -8.43 42.28
N ILE A 3 21.86 -7.35 41.49
CA ILE A 3 20.70 -6.66 40.92
C ILE A 3 20.01 -7.57 39.89
N PRO A 4 18.67 -7.64 39.87
CA PRO A 4 17.94 -8.40 38.86
C PRO A 4 18.13 -7.77 37.47
N SER A 5 18.61 -8.56 36.52
CA SER A 5 18.67 -8.22 35.10
C SER A 5 17.25 -7.99 34.58
N GLN A 6 16.88 -6.74 34.32
CA GLN A 6 15.65 -6.44 33.62
C GLN A 6 15.80 -6.87 32.14
N PRO A 7 14.78 -7.50 31.54
CA PRO A 7 14.80 -7.82 30.12
C PRO A 7 14.79 -6.52 29.32
N VAL A 8 15.80 -6.36 28.48
CA VAL A 8 15.93 -5.27 27.52
C VAL A 8 14.66 -5.25 26.68
N ALA A 9 13.85 -4.20 26.82
CA ALA A 9 12.67 -4.00 25.99
C ALA A 9 13.13 -3.93 24.53
N THR A 10 12.76 -4.94 23.74
CA THR A 10 12.98 -4.98 22.30
C THR A 10 12.29 -3.76 21.70
N ALA A 11 13.07 -2.78 21.26
CA ALA A 11 12.59 -1.65 20.47
C ALA A 11 11.76 -2.19 19.28
N PRO A 12 10.69 -1.50 18.86
CA PRO A 12 9.87 -1.96 17.76
C PRO A 12 10.76 -2.09 16.53
N THR A 13 10.90 -3.32 16.03
CA THR A 13 11.63 -3.60 14.79
C THR A 13 11.01 -2.74 13.71
N VAL A 14 11.78 -1.76 13.20
CA VAL A 14 11.44 -1.04 11.98
C VAL A 14 11.04 -2.11 10.96
N LYS A 15 9.80 -2.05 10.48
CA LYS A 15 9.24 -3.09 9.62
C LYS A 15 10.14 -3.18 8.39
N ALA A 16 10.89 -4.28 8.31
CA ALA A 16 11.92 -4.46 7.30
C ALA A 16 11.32 -4.37 5.90
N GLU A 17 12.16 -3.99 4.94
CA GLU A 17 11.82 -3.99 3.51
C GLU A 17 11.20 -5.34 3.14
N PRO A 18 10.03 -5.37 2.48
CA PRO A 18 9.33 -6.63 2.20
C PRO A 18 10.19 -7.53 1.31
N GLN A 19 10.31 -8.81 1.66
CA GLN A 19 11.15 -9.77 0.93
C GLN A 19 10.37 -10.53 -0.16
N SER A 20 9.05 -10.35 -0.20
CA SER A 20 8.20 -10.94 -1.23
C SER A 20 7.08 -10.00 -1.66
N ARG A 21 6.54 -10.23 -2.87
CA ARG A 21 5.35 -9.51 -3.37
C ARG A 21 4.17 -9.62 -2.42
N THR A 22 3.96 -10.81 -1.85
CA THR A 22 2.90 -11.07 -0.87
C THR A 22 3.09 -10.23 0.40
N GLU A 23 4.31 -10.17 0.93
CA GLU A 23 4.64 -9.32 2.08
C GLU A 23 4.45 -7.85 1.77
N ALA A 24 4.87 -7.37 0.60
CA ALA A 24 4.68 -5.99 0.18
C ALA A 24 3.20 -5.60 0.17
N PHE A 25 2.33 -6.44 -0.42
CA PHE A 25 0.89 -6.19 -0.40
C PHE A 25 0.28 -6.29 1.01
N ALA A 26 0.80 -7.16 1.88
CA ALA A 26 0.36 -7.20 3.28
C ALA A 26 0.74 -5.92 4.04
N GLN A 27 1.92 -5.36 3.78
CA GLN A 27 2.34 -4.08 4.35
C GLN A 27 1.46 -2.93 3.81
N LEU A 28 1.20 -2.86 2.51
CA LEU A 28 0.30 -1.85 1.92
C LEU A 28 -1.11 -1.89 2.53
N ARG A 29 -1.67 -3.08 2.75
CA ARG A 29 -2.96 -3.23 3.46
C ARG A 29 -2.91 -2.70 4.89
N SER A 30 -1.79 -2.88 5.58
CA SER A 30 -1.61 -2.32 6.93
C SER A 30 -1.60 -0.79 6.91
N VAL A 31 -0.94 -0.19 5.91
CA VAL A 31 -0.90 1.28 5.71
C VAL A 31 -2.29 1.84 5.40
N VAL A 32 -3.04 1.19 4.51
CA VAL A 32 -4.45 1.56 4.22
C VAL A 32 -5.29 1.57 5.49
N LYS A 33 -5.17 0.53 6.33
CA LYS A 33 -5.91 0.41 7.58
C LYS A 33 -5.64 1.60 8.51
N TYR A 34 -4.39 2.04 8.59
CA TYR A 34 -4.01 3.22 9.37
C TYR A 34 -4.70 4.48 8.84
N PHE A 35 -4.55 4.79 7.54
CA PHE A 35 -5.16 5.98 6.95
C PHE A 35 -6.69 5.99 7.05
N LYS A 36 -7.35 4.85 6.92
CA LYS A 36 -8.81 4.77 7.12
C LYS A 36 -9.24 5.12 8.55
N GLN A 37 -8.37 4.92 9.54
CA GLN A 37 -8.64 5.26 10.93
C GLN A 37 -8.29 6.72 11.25
N THR A 38 -7.19 7.23 10.71
CA THR A 38 -6.68 8.58 11.02
C THR A 38 -7.27 9.65 10.11
N GLU A 39 -7.49 9.33 8.84
CA GLU A 39 -7.98 10.26 7.81
C GLU A 39 -9.02 9.57 6.90
N PRO A 40 -10.25 9.33 7.37
CA PRO A 40 -11.27 8.55 6.66
C PRO A 40 -11.63 9.10 5.27
N TYR A 41 -11.51 10.41 5.08
CA TYR A 41 -11.84 11.13 3.84
C TYR A 41 -10.61 11.44 2.97
N SER A 42 -9.43 10.95 3.35
CA SER A 42 -8.22 11.12 2.56
C SER A 42 -8.32 10.33 1.24
N PRO A 43 -7.84 10.88 0.11
CA PRO A 43 -7.77 10.14 -1.15
C PRO A 43 -6.71 9.02 -1.14
N VAL A 44 -5.74 9.10 -0.22
CA VAL A 44 -4.59 8.18 -0.13
C VAL A 44 -5.02 6.72 0.05
N PRO A 45 -5.82 6.33 1.07
CA PRO A 45 -6.22 4.94 1.27
C PRO A 45 -6.98 4.36 0.07
N LEU A 46 -7.79 5.17 -0.63
CA LEU A 46 -8.54 4.74 -1.82
C LEU A 46 -7.62 4.40 -2.99
N LEU A 47 -6.61 5.25 -3.25
CA LEU A 47 -5.65 5.02 -4.33
C LEU A 47 -4.81 3.77 -4.08
N VAL A 48 -4.36 3.57 -2.84
CA VAL A 48 -3.57 2.39 -2.47
C VAL A 48 -4.42 1.11 -2.57
N GLU A 49 -5.70 1.13 -2.16
CA GLU A 49 -6.61 0.00 -2.36
C GLU A 49 -6.78 -0.35 -3.84
N ARG A 50 -6.90 0.66 -4.70
CA ARG A 50 -6.99 0.45 -6.15
C ARG A 50 -5.70 -0.14 -6.72
N ALA A 51 -4.54 0.32 -6.27
CA ALA A 51 -3.24 -0.26 -6.63
C ALA A 51 -3.09 -1.72 -6.16
N ILE A 52 -3.54 -2.05 -4.93
CA ILE A 52 -3.54 -3.43 -4.43
C ILE A 52 -4.45 -4.32 -5.28
N LYS A 53 -5.64 -3.83 -5.63
CA LYS A 53 -6.59 -4.54 -6.49
C LYS A 53 -5.97 -4.83 -7.86
N TRP A 54 -5.39 -3.82 -8.49
CA TRP A 54 -4.70 -3.94 -9.77
C TRP A 54 -3.48 -4.86 -9.73
N GLY A 55 -2.70 -4.79 -8.66
CA GLY A 55 -1.54 -5.65 -8.44
C GLY A 55 -1.88 -7.13 -8.20
N GLY A 56 -3.16 -7.47 -8.02
CA GLY A 56 -3.64 -8.85 -7.93
C GLY A 56 -3.93 -9.51 -9.28
N TYR A 57 -4.05 -8.75 -10.37
CA TYR A 57 -4.38 -9.28 -11.70
C TYR A 57 -3.13 -9.55 -12.57
N ALA A 58 -3.27 -10.46 -13.54
CA ALA A 58 -2.28 -10.58 -14.61
C ALA A 58 -2.29 -9.30 -15.48
N PRO A 59 -1.15 -8.85 -16.03
CA PRO A 59 -1.05 -7.58 -16.77
C PRO A 59 -2.08 -7.43 -17.90
N GLY A 60 -2.46 -8.52 -18.57
CA GLY A 60 -3.47 -8.51 -19.65
C GLY A 60 -4.91 -8.34 -19.18
N GLU A 61 -5.24 -8.73 -17.96
CA GLU A 61 -6.58 -8.49 -17.38
C GLU A 61 -6.72 -7.08 -16.81
N LEU A 62 -5.60 -6.51 -16.35
CA LEU A 62 -5.56 -5.15 -15.83
C LEU A 62 -5.97 -4.11 -16.86
N LEU A 63 -5.46 -4.20 -18.10
CA LEU A 63 -5.78 -3.24 -19.16
C LEU A 63 -7.29 -3.21 -19.43
N ASN A 64 -7.97 -4.37 -19.46
CA ASN A 64 -9.40 -4.44 -19.75
C ASN A 64 -10.29 -3.80 -18.66
N ASP A 65 -9.86 -3.81 -17.39
CA ASP A 65 -10.60 -3.19 -16.28
C ASP A 65 -10.28 -1.69 -16.14
N VAL A 66 -9.03 -1.30 -16.41
CA VAL A 66 -8.57 0.09 -16.37
C VAL A 66 -9.13 0.91 -17.54
N ILE A 67 -9.24 0.33 -18.74
CA ILE A 67 -9.72 1.02 -19.95
C ILE A 67 -11.25 1.24 -19.97
N LYS A 68 -12.02 0.60 -19.08
CA LYS A 68 -13.47 0.85 -18.96
C LYS A 68 -13.84 2.18 -18.31
N ASP A 69 -12.87 2.85 -17.70
CA ASP A 69 -13.06 4.05 -16.90
C ASP A 69 -12.13 5.14 -17.48
N ASN A 70 -12.42 5.61 -18.70
CA ASN A 70 -11.53 6.53 -19.44
C ASN A 70 -11.12 7.76 -18.60
N SER A 71 -12.05 8.30 -17.79
CA SER A 71 -11.78 9.41 -16.88
C SER A 71 -10.76 9.09 -15.77
N VAL A 72 -10.65 7.82 -15.37
CA VAL A 72 -9.67 7.36 -14.36
C VAL A 72 -8.32 7.12 -15.02
N VAL A 73 -8.29 6.65 -16.28
CA VAL A 73 -7.03 6.51 -17.04
C VAL A 73 -6.37 7.86 -17.25
N ASP A 74 -7.13 8.88 -17.63
CA ASP A 74 -6.60 10.25 -17.76
C ASP A 74 -6.11 10.80 -16.42
N GLY A 75 -6.84 10.52 -15.33
CA GLY A 75 -6.40 10.87 -13.97
C GLY A 75 -5.11 10.15 -13.54
N ILE A 76 -4.95 8.88 -13.88
CA ILE A 76 -3.72 8.11 -13.58
C ILE A 76 -2.55 8.62 -14.43
N ARG A 77 -2.75 8.92 -15.73
CA ARG A 77 -1.70 9.45 -16.61
C ARG A 77 -1.21 10.83 -16.15
N SER A 78 -2.13 11.66 -15.64
CA SER A 78 -1.81 12.93 -15.00
C SER A 78 -0.98 12.75 -13.73
N VAL A 79 -1.35 11.82 -12.85
CA VAL A 79 -0.61 11.54 -11.59
C VAL A 79 0.73 10.84 -11.83
N LEU A 80 0.84 10.01 -12.87
CA LEU A 80 2.07 9.30 -13.25
C LEU A 80 2.97 10.12 -14.20
N GLY A 81 2.59 11.36 -14.54
CA GLY A 81 3.39 12.27 -15.37
C GLY A 81 3.70 11.74 -16.78
N THR A 82 2.85 10.87 -17.32
CA THR A 82 3.02 10.21 -18.63
C THR A 82 2.14 10.84 -19.72
N ASP A 83 1.76 12.09 -19.50
CA ASP A 83 1.06 12.93 -20.47
C ASP A 83 2.05 13.35 -21.56
N VAL A 84 1.92 12.75 -22.74
CA VAL A 84 2.59 13.12 -23.99
C VAL A 84 1.57 13.26 -25.10
#